data_AF-A0A3D1ZGE2-F1
#
_entry.id   AF-A0A3D1ZGE2-F1
#
_cell.length_a   1.000
_cell.length_b   1.000
_cell.length_c   1.000
_cell.angle_alpha   90.00
_cell.angle_beta   90.00
_cell.angle_gamma   90.00
#
_symmetry.space_group_name_H-M   'P 1'
#
loop_
_entity.id
_entity.type
_entity.pdbx_description
1 polymer ?
#
loop_
_entity_poly.entity_id
_entity_poly.type
_entity_poly.pdbx_seq_one_letter_code
_entity_poly.pdbx_strand_id
1 'polypeptide(L)'
;MGEIKVAIIGVGNCASSLVQGIEKYSDATSSDTIPGIMHPVLGEYGIGDIKVVAAFDVDANKVGLDVSEAIFAEPNNTVKFHDVPNAGVKVQRGMTHDGVGRYMSEVIDIAEGPTDDISGILKEREV
;
A
#
# COMPACT_ATOMS: atom_id res chain seq x y z
N MET A 1 -6.24 -21.72 3.09
CA MET A 1 -6.80 -20.56 3.80
C MET A 1 -7.08 -19.48 2.77
N GLY A 2 -8.11 -18.66 2.97
CA GLY A 2 -8.48 -17.62 2.01
C GLY A 2 -7.52 -16.44 2.04
N GLU A 3 -7.29 -15.81 0.89
CA GLU A 3 -6.50 -14.58 0.80
C GLU A 3 -7.42 -13.36 0.91
N ILE A 4 -6.97 -12.31 1.60
CA ILE A 4 -7.62 -10.99 1.62
C ILE A 4 -6.87 -10.11 0.63
N LYS A 5 -7.44 -9.92 -0.56
CA LYS A 5 -6.89 -9.03 -1.58
C LYS A 5 -7.18 -7.57 -1.23
N VAL A 6 -6.14 -6.75 -1.17
CA VAL A 6 -6.22 -5.34 -0.81
C VAL A 6 -5.67 -4.47 -1.94
N ALA A 7 -6.43 -3.44 -2.30
CA ALA A 7 -5.94 -2.33 -3.10
C ALA A 7 -5.65 -1.10 -2.21
N ILE A 8 -4.52 -0.44 -2.43
CA ILE A 8 -4.15 0.79 -1.74
C ILE A 8 -4.41 1.99 -2.66
N ILE A 9 -5.14 3.00 -2.18
CA ILE A 9 -5.33 4.28 -2.87
C ILE A 9 -4.65 5.36 -2.03
N GLY A 10 -3.55 5.92 -2.54
CA GLY A 10 -2.65 6.80 -1.81
C GLY A 10 -1.58 6.01 -1.05
N VAL A 11 -0.37 5.96 -1.61
CA VAL A 11 0.80 5.26 -1.06
C VAL A 11 1.57 6.22 -0.14
N GLY A 12 0.88 6.72 0.88
CA GLY A 12 1.43 7.63 1.89
C GLY A 12 2.08 6.91 3.09
N ASN A 13 2.39 7.68 4.14
CA ASN A 13 2.93 7.14 5.41
C ASN A 13 2.04 6.05 6.03
N CYS A 14 0.71 6.17 5.95
CA CYS A 14 -0.20 5.12 6.44
C CYS A 14 -0.04 3.81 5.66
N ALA A 15 0.04 3.89 4.33
CA ALA A 15 0.29 2.73 3.47
C ALA A 15 1.65 2.11 3.78
N SER A 16 2.67 2.94 4.00
CA SER A 16 4.01 2.47 4.39
C SER A 16 4.00 1.69 5.70
N SER A 17 3.37 2.23 6.74
CA SER A 17 3.24 1.51 8.02
C SER A 17 2.40 0.25 7.90
N LEU A 18 1.36 0.25 7.07
CA LEU A 18 0.51 -0.92 6.83
C LEU A 18 1.30 -2.06 6.16
N VAL A 19 1.96 -1.78 5.04
CA VAL A 19 2.71 -2.79 4.27
C VAL A 19 3.87 -3.36 5.10
N GLN A 20 4.62 -2.50 5.80
CA GLN A 20 5.65 -2.96 6.73
C GLN A 20 5.08 -3.82 7.86
N GLY A 21 3.89 -3.49 8.37
CA GLY A 21 3.21 -4.24 9.41
C GLY A 21 2.75 -5.63 8.95
N ILE A 22 2.20 -5.71 7.73
CA ILE A 22 1.79 -6.98 7.11
C ILE A 22 3.00 -7.92 7.00
N GLU A 23 4.11 -7.43 6.44
CA GLU A 23 5.32 -8.23 6.27
C GLU A 23 5.95 -8.63 7.62
N LYS A 24 6.05 -7.70 8.57
CA LYS A 24 6.67 -7.97 9.87
C LYS A 24 5.94 -9.06 10.67
N TYR A 25 4.62 -9.11 10.55
CA TYR A 25 3.77 -9.97 11.37
C TYR A 25 3.07 -11.05 10.54
N SER A 26 3.57 -11.39 9.36
CA SER A 26 2.95 -12.36 8.45
C SER A 26 2.78 -13.74 9.07
N ASP A 27 3.74 -14.14 9.91
CA ASP A 27 3.81 -15.46 10.54
C ASP A 27 3.18 -15.48 11.95
N ALA A 28 2.52 -14.39 12.36
CA ALA A 28 1.89 -14.30 13.66
C ALA A 28 0.73 -15.29 13.79
N THR A 29 0.67 -15.93 14.95
CA THR A 29 -0.36 -16.89 15.33
C THR A 29 -1.34 -16.29 16.33
N SER A 30 -2.46 -16.95 16.57
CA SER A 30 -3.48 -16.50 17.54
C SER A 30 -2.98 -16.43 18.99
N SER A 31 -1.86 -17.09 19.31
CA SER A 31 -1.20 -17.03 20.62
C SER A 31 -0.24 -15.85 20.79
N ASP A 32 0.15 -15.18 19.70
CA ASP A 32 1.08 -14.07 19.77
C ASP A 32 0.43 -12.81 20.34
N THR A 33 1.22 -11.98 21.00
CA THR A 33 0.78 -10.67 21.50
C THR A 33 1.58 -9.59 20.80
N ILE A 34 0.91 -8.80 19.97
CA ILE A 34 1.53 -7.72 19.18
C ILE A 34 0.95 -6.37 19.65
N PRO A 35 1.80 -5.41 20.10
CA PRO A 35 1.31 -4.10 20.49
C PRO A 35 0.51 -3.42 19.37
N GLY A 36 -0.72 -2.98 19.69
CA GLY A 36 -1.62 -2.33 18.74
C GLY A 36 -2.50 -3.29 17.93
N ILE A 37 -2.32 -4.60 18.04
CA ILE A 37 -3.16 -5.61 17.38
C ILE A 37 -3.89 -6.43 18.45
N MET A 38 -5.22 -6.32 18.47
CA MET A 38 -6.04 -7.06 19.45
C MET A 38 -6.08 -8.56 19.16
N HIS A 39 -6.14 -8.94 17.88
CA HIS A 39 -6.24 -10.32 17.42
C HIS A 39 -5.34 -10.52 16.19
N PRO A 40 -4.19 -11.20 16.32
CA PRO A 40 -3.33 -11.52 15.16
C PRO A 40 -4.00 -12.45 14.14
N VAL A 41 -5.01 -13.20 14.59
CA VAL A 41 -5.90 -13.99 13.74
C VAL A 41 -7.34 -13.56 14.02
N LEU A 42 -8.04 -13.08 13.00
CA LEU A 42 -9.43 -12.65 13.07
C LEU A 42 -10.32 -13.63 12.28
N GLY A 43 -11.08 -14.45 12.99
CA GLY A 43 -11.80 -15.56 12.36
C GLY A 43 -10.82 -16.60 11.84
N GLU A 44 -10.82 -16.83 10.53
CA GLU A 44 -9.88 -17.73 9.84
C GLU A 44 -8.68 -17.01 9.20
N TYR A 45 -8.61 -15.69 9.29
CA TYR A 45 -7.60 -14.87 8.61
C TYR A 45 -6.50 -14.41 9.57
N GLY A 46 -5.26 -14.78 9.28
CA GLY A 46 -4.06 -14.22 9.88
C GLY A 46 -3.60 -12.95 9.16
N ILE A 47 -2.65 -12.23 9.76
CA ILE A 47 -2.05 -11.03 9.14
C ILE A 47 -1.40 -11.36 7.79
N GLY A 48 -0.73 -12.52 7.69
CA GLY A 48 -0.10 -12.98 6.45
C GLY A 48 -1.07 -13.28 5.30
N ASP A 49 -2.37 -13.41 5.57
CA ASP A 49 -3.39 -13.60 4.53
C ASP A 49 -3.73 -12.30 3.80
N ILE A 50 -3.30 -11.14 4.31
CA ILE A 50 -3.49 -9.83 3.67
C ILE A 50 -2.49 -9.68 2.52
N LYS A 51 -2.98 -9.60 1.28
CA LYS A 51 -2.18 -9.45 0.07
C LYS A 51 -2.48 -8.12 -0.59
N VAL A 52 -1.48 -7.24 -0.65
CA VAL A 52 -1.57 -6.04 -1.49
C VAL A 52 -1.46 -6.50 -2.94
N VAL A 53 -2.50 -6.27 -3.74
CA VAL A 53 -2.56 -6.73 -5.14
C VAL A 53 -2.69 -5.59 -6.15
N ALA A 54 -2.98 -4.39 -5.67
CA ALA A 54 -3.03 -3.17 -6.47
C ALA A 54 -2.67 -1.96 -5.61
N ALA A 55 -2.07 -0.94 -6.22
CA ALA A 55 -1.82 0.33 -5.57
C ALA A 55 -1.96 1.48 -6.58
N PHE A 56 -2.43 2.63 -6.12
CA PHE A 56 -2.64 3.81 -6.94
C PHE A 56 -2.09 5.05 -6.23
N ASP A 57 -1.37 5.89 -6.96
CA ASP A 57 -0.91 7.19 -6.48
C ASP A 57 -0.90 8.21 -7.62
N VAL A 58 -0.62 9.46 -7.29
CA VAL A 58 -0.53 10.59 -8.22
C VAL A 58 0.87 11.20 -8.23
N ASP A 59 1.70 10.91 -7.24
CA ASP A 59 3.06 11.41 -7.11
C ASP A 59 4.01 10.73 -8.12
N ALA A 60 4.75 11.53 -8.89
CA ALA A 60 5.74 11.09 -9.86
C ALA A 60 6.86 10.25 -9.23
N ASN A 61 7.15 10.44 -7.95
CA ASN A 61 8.15 9.64 -7.24
C ASN A 61 7.66 8.22 -6.91
N LYS A 62 6.36 7.94 -7.06
CA LYS A 62 5.73 6.68 -6.64
C LYS A 62 5.16 5.90 -7.80
N VAL A 63 4.50 6.58 -8.73
CA VAL A 63 3.88 5.95 -9.90
C VAL A 63 4.93 5.19 -10.72
N GLY A 64 4.64 3.93 -11.03
CA GLY A 64 5.52 3.03 -11.79
C GLY A 64 6.50 2.21 -10.95
N LEU A 65 6.76 2.59 -9.69
CA LEU A 65 7.57 1.82 -8.75
C LEU A 65 6.80 0.61 -8.21
N ASP A 66 7.54 -0.39 -7.72
CA ASP A 66 6.94 -1.46 -6.93
C ASP A 66 6.44 -0.90 -5.59
N VAL A 67 5.35 -1.45 -5.03
CA VAL A 67 4.83 -1.05 -3.72
C VAL A 67 5.90 -1.12 -2.64
N SER A 68 6.80 -2.11 -2.67
CA SER A 68 7.90 -2.24 -1.70
C SER A 68 8.89 -1.07 -1.72
N GLU A 69 9.00 -0.36 -2.85
CA GLU A 69 9.84 0.81 -3.02
C GLU A 69 9.05 2.10 -2.78
N ALA A 70 7.85 2.20 -3.35
CA ALA A 70 7.01 3.39 -3.30
C ALA A 70 6.61 3.79 -1.87
N ILE A 71 6.46 2.82 -0.97
CA ILE A 71 6.18 3.09 0.45
C ILE A 71 7.31 3.84 1.17
N PHE A 72 8.53 3.80 0.63
CA PHE A 72 9.69 4.51 1.17
C PHE A 72 10.09 5.73 0.32
N ALA A 73 9.43 5.96 -0.82
CA ALA A 73 9.67 7.13 -1.64
C ALA A 73 9.18 8.40 -0.95
N GLU A 74 9.96 9.49 -1.07
CA GLU A 74 9.56 10.80 -0.59
C GLU A 74 8.20 11.21 -1.21
N PRO A 75 7.35 11.97 -0.48
CA PRO A 75 7.60 12.57 0.83
C PRO A 75 7.27 11.66 2.02
N ASN A 76 7.14 10.33 1.83
CA ASN A 76 6.97 9.44 2.97
C ASN A 76 8.21 9.49 3.87
N ASN A 77 7.97 9.53 5.17
CA ASN A 77 8.98 9.71 6.21
C ASN A 77 8.60 9.03 7.53
N THR A 78 7.60 8.12 7.50
CA THR A 78 7.32 7.27 8.65
C THR A 78 8.53 6.41 9.00
N VAL A 79 8.61 5.93 10.24
CA VAL A 79 9.70 5.07 10.69
C VAL A 79 9.74 3.80 9.84
N LYS A 80 10.91 3.48 9.31
CA LYS A 80 11.18 2.17 8.72
C LYS A 80 11.46 1.17 9.84
N PHE A 81 10.51 0.29 10.12
CA PHE A 81 10.60 -0.73 11.17
C PHE A 81 10.63 -2.16 10.63
N HIS A 82 10.50 -2.33 9.32
CA HIS A 82 10.67 -3.61 8.62
C HIS A 82 11.08 -3.39 7.16
N ASP A 83 11.86 -4.31 6.59
CA ASP A 83 12.14 -4.36 5.16
C ASP A 83 11.00 -5.07 4.42
N VAL A 84 10.58 -4.54 3.28
CA VAL A 84 9.50 -5.13 2.48
C VAL A 84 10.13 -5.77 1.24
N PRO A 85 9.99 -7.10 1.03
CA PRO A 85 10.48 -7.73 -0.19
C PRO A 85 9.72 -7.22 -1.41
N ASN A 86 10.30 -7.39 -2.61
CA ASN A 86 9.63 -6.98 -3.84
C ASN A 86 8.25 -7.66 -3.95
N ALA A 87 7.20 -6.84 -4.06
CA ALA A 87 5.81 -7.33 -4.04
C ALA A 87 5.32 -7.76 -5.43
N GLY A 88 6.01 -7.34 -6.50
CA GLY A 88 5.56 -7.53 -7.87
C GLY A 88 4.32 -6.70 -8.23
N VAL A 89 4.00 -5.67 -7.43
CA VAL A 89 2.82 -4.82 -7.58
C VAL A 89 3.28 -3.41 -7.86
N LYS A 90 3.12 -2.96 -9.10
CA LYS A 90 3.44 -1.59 -9.49
C LYS A 90 2.34 -0.62 -9.08
N VAL A 91 2.74 0.53 -8.56
CA VAL A 91 1.84 1.65 -8.30
C VAL A 91 1.35 2.22 -9.64
N GLN A 92 0.04 2.19 -9.84
CA GLN A 92 -0.65 2.66 -11.03
C GLN A 92 -0.95 4.16 -10.90
N ARG A 93 -1.12 4.84 -12.05
CA ARG A 93 -1.49 6.25 -12.11
C ARG A 93 -2.96 6.42 -11.74
N GLY A 94 -3.21 6.93 -10.54
CA GLY A 94 -4.55 7.20 -10.02
C GLY A 94 -5.23 8.45 -10.59
N MET A 95 -6.48 8.74 -10.22
CA MET A 95 -7.11 10.01 -10.60
C MET A 95 -6.70 11.10 -9.63
N THR A 96 -6.19 12.23 -10.13
CA THR A 96 -5.74 13.33 -9.25
C THR A 96 -6.90 14.07 -8.59
N HIS A 97 -7.92 14.46 -9.37
CA HIS A 97 -9.05 15.28 -8.91
C HIS A 97 -8.62 16.41 -7.96
N ASP A 98 -9.19 16.45 -6.76
CA ASP A 98 -8.91 17.37 -5.65
C ASP A 98 -7.99 16.76 -4.58
N GLY A 99 -7.35 15.62 -4.87
CA GLY A 99 -6.49 14.90 -3.94
C GLY A 99 -5.14 15.58 -3.63
N VAL A 100 -4.75 16.59 -4.41
CA VAL A 100 -3.53 17.38 -4.18
C VAL A 100 -3.93 18.81 -3.80
N GLY A 101 -3.83 19.11 -2.51
CA GLY A 101 -4.06 20.46 -1.98
C GLY A 101 -2.87 21.39 -2.20
N ARG A 102 -3.09 22.69 -1.98
CA ARG A 102 -2.10 23.77 -2.16
C ARG A 102 -0.70 23.46 -1.61
N TYR A 103 -0.60 22.97 -0.38
CA TYR A 103 0.70 22.71 0.23
C TYR A 103 1.36 21.46 -0.35
N MET A 104 0.58 20.45 -0.71
CA MET A 104 1.12 19.22 -1.29
C MET A 104 1.62 19.47 -2.73
N SER A 105 0.97 20.35 -3.50
CA SER A 105 1.44 20.74 -4.83
C SER A 105 2.78 21.49 -4.82
N GLU A 106 3.26 21.94 -3.66
CA GLU A 106 4.59 22.53 -3.51
C GLU A 106 5.67 21.48 -3.15
N VAL A 107 5.26 20.25 -2.83
CA VAL A 107 6.12 19.16 -2.34
C VAL A 107 6.30 18.04 -3.36
N ILE A 108 5.25 17.74 -4.14
CA ILE A 108 5.27 16.64 -5.11
C ILE A 108 4.97 17.15 -6.52
N ASP A 109 5.53 16.46 -7.50
CA ASP A 109 5.13 16.58 -8.90
C ASP A 109 4.08 15.52 -9.21
N ILE A 110 3.01 15.92 -9.91
CA ILE A 110 1.99 14.97 -10.36
C ILE A 110 2.57 14.17 -11.53
N ALA A 111 2.53 12.84 -11.43
CA ALA A 111 2.97 11.92 -12.46
C ALA A 111 2.30 12.22 -13.82
N GLU A 112 3.12 12.27 -14.87
CA GLU A 112 2.65 12.49 -16.23
C GLU A 112 1.82 11.31 -16.75
N GLY A 113 1.05 11.57 -17.82
CA GLY A 113 0.23 10.55 -18.49
C GLY A 113 -1.22 10.48 -18.01
N PRO A 114 -2.04 9.69 -18.70
CA PRO A 114 -3.44 9.50 -18.34
C PRO A 114 -3.58 8.65 -17.07
N THR A 115 -4.71 8.78 -16.39
CA THR A 115 -5.13 7.82 -15.37
C THR A 115 -5.23 6.42 -15.98
N ASP A 116 -4.71 5.42 -15.27
CA ASP A 116 -4.94 4.02 -15.61
C ASP A 116 -6.42 3.63 -15.38
N ASP A 117 -6.89 2.55 -16.02
CA ASP A 117 -8.27 2.06 -15.81
C ASP A 117 -8.42 1.41 -14.43
N ILE A 118 -8.61 2.24 -13.41
CA ILE A 118 -8.77 1.81 -12.01
C ILE A 118 -9.86 0.74 -11.89
N SER A 119 -11.00 0.95 -12.55
CA SER A 119 -12.14 0.03 -12.44
C SER A 119 -11.85 -1.33 -13.09
N GLY A 120 -11.17 -1.33 -14.23
CA GLY A 120 -10.72 -2.53 -14.92
C GLY A 120 -9.69 -3.29 -14.09
N ILE A 121 -8.70 -2.56 -13.54
CA ILE A 121 -7.65 -3.14 -12.69
C ILE A 121 -8.23 -3.76 -11.42
N LEU A 122 -9.14 -3.08 -10.71
CA LEU A 122 -9.75 -3.63 -9.50
C LEU A 122 -10.55 -4.91 -9.80
N LYS A 123 -11.31 -4.92 -10.90
CA LYS A 123 -12.04 -6.12 -11.36
C LYS A 123 -11.10 -7.25 -11.75
N GLU A 124 -10.03 -6.96 -12.51
CA GLU A 124 -9.02 -7.94 -12.92
C GLU A 124 -8.32 -8.56 -11.71
N ARG A 125 -8.02 -7.76 -10.70
CA ARG A 125 -7.36 -8.20 -9.47
C ARG A 125 -8.31 -8.85 -8.46
N GLU A 126 -9.61 -8.81 -8.71
CA GLU A 126 -10.67 -9.34 -7.85
C GLU A 126 -10.65 -8.69 -6.45
N VAL A 127 -10.57 -7.36 -6.42
CA VAL A 127 -10.65 -6.53 -5.20
C VAL A 127 -12.05 -5.95 -5.03
#